data_AF-A0A7K7XV53-F1
#
_entry.id   AF-A0A7K7XV53-F1
#
_cell.length_a   1.000
_cell.length_b   1.000
_cell.length_c   1.000
_cell.angle_alpha   90.00
_cell.angle_beta   90.00
_cell.angle_gamma   90.00
#
_symmetry.space_group_name_H-M   'P 1'
#
loop_
_entity.id
_entity.type
_entity.pdbx_description
1 polymer ?
#
loop_
_entity_poly.entity_id
_entity_poly.type
_entity_poly.pdbx_seq_one_letter_code
_entity_poly.pdbx_strand_id
1 'polypeptide(L)' 'MARTKQTARKSTGGKAPRKQLATKAARKSAPATGGVKKPHRYRPGTVALREIRRYQKSTELLIRKLPFQR' A
#
# COMPACT_ATOMS: atom_id res chain seq x y z
N MET A 1 -26.88 -31.25 35.11
CA MET A 1 -26.22 -32.52 34.69
C MET A 1 -26.05 -32.43 33.17
N ALA A 2 -24.94 -32.69 32.50
CA ALA A 2 -23.72 -33.39 32.89
C ALA A 2 -22.48 -32.69 32.31
N ARG A 3 -21.40 -32.77 33.09
CA ARG A 3 -20.07 -32.20 32.88
C ARG A 3 -19.21 -33.26 32.19
N THR A 4 -18.81 -33.06 30.94
CA THR A 4 -17.79 -33.91 30.30
C THR A 4 -16.42 -33.27 30.52
N LYS A 5 -15.72 -33.76 31.56
CA LYS A 5 -14.29 -33.53 31.74
C LYS A 5 -13.54 -34.40 30.73
N GLN A 6 -12.83 -33.80 29.78
CA GLN A 6 -11.71 -34.47 29.13
C GLN A 6 -10.44 -33.70 29.46
N THR A 7 -9.60 -34.36 30.25
CA THR A 7 -8.32 -33.85 30.77
C THR A 7 -7.20 -34.04 29.75
N ALA A 8 -6.22 -33.14 29.84
CA ALA A 8 -5.09 -33.05 28.92
C ALA A 8 -4.23 -34.33 28.87
N ARG A 9 -3.70 -34.64 27.67
CA ARG A 9 -2.48 -35.42 27.51
C ARG A 9 -1.46 -34.60 26.73
N LYS A 10 -0.47 -34.07 27.45
CA LYS A 10 0.77 -33.54 26.87
C LYS A 10 1.64 -34.73 26.52
N SER A 11 1.91 -34.98 25.23
CA SER A 11 2.96 -35.92 24.85
C SER A 11 4.31 -35.20 24.90
N THR A 12 5.14 -35.57 25.86
CA THR A 12 6.55 -35.20 25.92
C THR A 12 7.31 -35.95 24.83
N GLY A 13 7.43 -35.33 23.65
CA GLY A 13 8.37 -35.72 22.61
C GLY A 13 9.41 -34.63 22.44
N GLY A 14 10.45 -34.65 23.27
CA GLY A 14 11.51 -33.66 23.26
C GLY A 14 12.26 -33.68 21.93
N LYS A 15 12.04 -32.66 21.08
CA LYS A 15 12.91 -32.42 19.93
C LYS A 15 14.18 -31.79 20.49
N ALA A 16 15.28 -32.56 20.49
CA ALA A 16 16.59 -32.06 20.94
C ALA A 16 16.91 -30.73 20.24
N PRO A 17 17.50 -29.73 20.94
CA PRO A 17 17.89 -28.48 20.30
C PRO A 17 18.98 -28.78 19.27
N ARG A 18 18.60 -28.79 17.99
CA ARG A 18 19.57 -28.89 16.89
C ARG A 18 20.43 -27.64 16.94
N LYS A 19 21.75 -27.82 17.11
CA LYS A 19 22.77 -26.76 17.06
C LYS A 19 22.41 -25.74 15.98
N GLN A 20 22.22 -24.48 16.36
CA GLN A 20 22.21 -23.37 15.41
C GLN A 20 23.66 -23.13 14.98
N LEU A 21 24.05 -23.72 13.86
CA LEU A 21 25.23 -23.27 13.13
C LEU A 21 24.89 -21.91 12.55
N ALA A 22 25.27 -20.86 13.26
CA ALA A 22 25.19 -19.49 12.78
C ALA A 22 26.06 -19.36 11.53
N THR A 23 25.44 -19.39 10.36
CA THR A 23 26.01 -18.81 9.16
C THR A 23 25.30 -17.49 8.93
N LYS A 24 25.85 -16.43 9.52
CA LYS A 24 25.47 -15.05 9.17
C LYS A 24 26.05 -14.74 7.80
N ALA A 25 25.46 -15.31 6.75
CA ALA A 25 25.68 -14.79 5.41
C ALA A 25 24.96 -13.44 5.36
N ALA A 26 25.73 -12.36 5.24
CA ALA A 26 25.18 -11.06 4.89
C ALA A 26 24.61 -11.15 3.47
N ARG A 27 23.35 -11.56 3.35
CA ARG A 27 22.60 -11.40 2.12
C ARG A 27 22.38 -9.90 1.95
N LYS A 28 23.23 -9.26 1.14
CA LYS A 28 22.85 -8.01 0.49
C LYS A 28 21.69 -8.33 -0.43
N SER A 29 20.46 -8.21 0.06
CA SER A 29 19.31 -8.07 -0.83
C SER A 29 19.52 -6.74 -1.55
N ALA A 30 19.64 -6.78 -2.87
CA ALA A 30 19.39 -5.59 -3.67
C ALA A 30 18.04 -5.00 -3.22
N PRO A 31 17.87 -3.67 -3.12
CA PRO A 31 16.54 -3.12 -2.93
C PRO A 31 15.68 -3.71 -4.04
N ALA A 32 14.63 -4.44 -3.68
CA ALA A 32 13.62 -4.85 -4.64
C ALA A 32 13.10 -3.53 -5.22
N THR A 33 13.56 -3.18 -6.43
CA THR A 33 13.05 -2.05 -7.18
C THR A 33 11.60 -2.37 -7.43
N GLY A 34 10.73 -1.92 -6.52
CA GLY A 34 9.29 -2.07 -6.65
C GLY A 34 8.94 -1.54 -8.03
N GLY A 35 8.49 -2.44 -8.90
CA GLY A 35 8.37 -2.16 -10.33
C GLY A 35 7.64 -0.84 -10.57
N VAL A 36 8.11 -0.08 -11.57
CA VAL A 36 7.56 1.22 -11.92
C VAL A 36 6.03 1.10 -11.99
N LYS A 37 5.33 1.76 -11.06
CA LYS A 37 3.86 1.74 -11.06
C LYS A 37 3.38 2.29 -12.39
N LYS A 38 2.48 1.55 -13.04
CA LYS A 38 1.81 2.00 -14.26
C LYS A 38 1.22 3.41 -14.04
N PRO A 39 1.23 4.30 -15.05
CA PRO A 39 0.62 5.62 -14.93
C PRO A 39 -0.83 5.51 -14.44
N HIS A 40 -1.17 6.26 -13.39
CA HIS A 40 -2.51 6.28 -12.85
C HIS A 40 -3.44 7.10 -13.76
N ARG A 41 -4.55 6.50 -14.21
CA ARG A 41 -5.61 7.20 -14.93
C ARG A 41 -6.82 7.39 -14.02
N TYR A 42 -7.28 8.63 -13.90
CA TYR A 42 -8.47 8.96 -13.14
C TYR A 42 -9.74 8.43 -13.82
N ARG A 43 -10.77 8.17 -13.00
CA ARG A 43 -12.11 7.80 -13.50
C ARG A 43 -12.75 9.01 -14.23
N PRO A 44 -13.64 8.77 -15.19
CA PRO A 44 -14.43 9.84 -15.79
C PRO A 44 -15.15 10.64 -14.70
N GLY A 45 -15.25 11.95 -14.87
CA GLY A 45 -15.85 12.87 -13.89
C GLY A 45 -14.90 13.32 -12.77
N THR A 46 -13.87 12.56 -12.40
CA THR A 46 -12.97 12.95 -11.29
C THR A 46 -12.20 14.24 -11.60
N VAL A 47 -11.67 14.37 -12.81
CA VAL A 47 -10.92 15.58 -13.22
C VAL A 47 -11.87 16.76 -13.40
N ALA A 48 -13.05 16.53 -13.98
CA ALA A 48 -14.07 17.57 -14.17
C ALA A 48 -14.51 18.19 -12.83
N LEU A 49 -14.82 17.37 -11.82
CA LEU A 49 -15.20 17.87 -10.49
C LEU A 49 -14.06 18.66 -9.81
N ARG A 50 -12.81 18.25 -10.03
CA ARG A 50 -11.64 18.99 -9.53
C ARG A 50 -11.49 20.35 -10.21
N GLU A 51 -11.73 20.42 -11.52
CA GLU A 51 -11.67 21.67 -12.29
C GLU A 51 -12.81 22.62 -11.93
N ILE A 52 -14.04 22.14 -11.78
CA ILE A 52 -15.19 22.94 -11.31
C ILE A 52 -14.87 23.58 -9.96
N ARG A 53 -14.36 22.79 -9.00
CA ARG A 53 -13.96 23.31 -7.68
C ARG A 53 -12.83 24.32 -7.75
N ARG A 54 -11.86 24.13 -8.66
CA ARG A 54 -10.75 25.07 -8.87
C ARG A 54 -11.29 26.42 -9.36
N TYR A 55 -12.08 26.43 -10.42
CA TYR A 55 -12.58 27.66 -11.05
C TYR A 55 -13.67 28.38 -10.26
N GLN A 56 -14.41 27.67 -9.41
CA GLN A 56 -15.32 28.32 -8.46
C GLN A 56 -14.57 28.98 -7.29
N LYS A 57 -13.32 28.58 -7.03
CA LYS A 57 -12.48 29.15 -5.96
C LYS A 57 -11.63 30.33 -6.45
N SER A 58 -11.18 30.30 -7.70
CA SER A 58 -10.40 31.39 -8.31
C SER A 58 -11.29 32.34 -9.12
N THR A 59 -10.76 33.51 -9.45
CA THR A 59 -11.42 34.52 -10.29
C THR A 59 -10.58 34.88 -11.52
N GLU A 60 -9.67 33.97 -11.92
CA GLU A 60 -8.83 34.16 -13.10
C GLU A 60 -9.66 34.07 -14.39
N LEU A 61 -9.23 34.81 -15.41
CA LEU A 61 -9.91 34.79 -16.71
C LEU A 61 -9.73 33.42 -17.37
N LEU A 62 -10.83 32.84 -17.83
CA LEU A 62 -10.82 31.57 -18.55
C LEU A 62 -10.30 31.69 -19.99
N ILE A 63 -10.29 32.92 -20.53
CA ILE A 63 -9.82 33.24 -21.88
C ILE A 63 -8.55 34.08 -21.76
N ARG A 64 -7.55 33.77 -22.59
CA ARG A 64 -6.28 34.51 -22.63
C ARG A 64 -6.51 35.95 -23.10
N LYS A 65 -5.79 36.90 -22.51
CA LYS A 65 -5.93 38.34 -22.83
C LYS A 65 -5.52 38.69 -24.26
N LEU A 66 -4.32 38.28 -24.70
CA LEU A 66 -3.75 38.65 -26.01
C LEU A 66 -4.67 38.33 -27.22
N PRO A 67 -5.22 37.12 -27.39
CA PRO A 67 -6.12 36.84 -28.51
C PRO A 67 -7.50 37.52 -28.39
N PHE A 68 -7.81 38.14 -27.25
CA PHE A 68 -9.06 38.85 -27.01
C PHE A 68 -8.87 40.37 -26.92
N GLN A 69 -7.64 40.84 -27.14
CA GLN A 69 -7.29 42.24 -27.27
C GLN A 69 -7.66 42.69 -28.69
N ARG A 70 -8.30 43.85 -28.82
CA ARG A 70 -8.67 44.46 -30.10
C ARG A 70 -7.70 45.56 -30.48
#